data_AF-A0A0G1Y8E8-F1
#
_entry.id   AF-A0A0G1Y8E8-F1
#
_cell.length_a   1.000
_cell.length_b   1.000
_cell.length_c   1.000
_cell.angle_alpha   90.00
_cell.angle_beta   90.00
_cell.angle_gamma   90.00
#
_symmetry.space_group_name_H-M   'P 1'
#
loop_
_entity.id
_entity.type
_entity.pdbx_description
1 polymer ?
#
loop_
_entity_poly.entity_id
_entity_poly.type
_entity_poly.pdbx_seq_one_letter_code
_entity_poly.pdbx_strand_id
1 'polypeptide(L)'
;MVTHLQENVHFNKDEKQRVATLTEEGIRKMEEMLGVENIYTDRGFEEVHHIEQALRAHAIYQRDVDYVVKDGELIIVDEFTGRLMPGRRYSHGLHQALEAKEGVEVQRESKTLATITFQNYFRLYEKLAGMTGTAKTEEEEFLSIYKLPTIVIPTDRPVVRDDRPDAIYKSVVAKFKAVAKIAKEKHGKGQPILVGTTSIEKSEVLSTLLQKEGVPHQILNAKHHQKEAEIVAGAGQKGAVTIATNMAGRGTDIKLGEGVAALGGLCILSTERHEARRIDNQLRGRSGRQGDPGESQFFVSMEDDLMRLFGGDRLKSMMEKLKVPDDMPLENKIVSRSIESAQKRVEGRNFDIRKHVVQYDDVMNKHREIIYTRRQNILYKLAGKSDSGGEEGETNPLHQDILSALTQEAESIVAAHA
;
A
#
# COMPACT_ATOMS: atom_id res chain seq x y z
N MET A 1 22.84 -4.50 27.70
CA MET A 1 22.44 -5.86 28.12
C MET A 1 22.40 -6.81 26.94
N VAL A 2 21.49 -6.62 25.96
CA VAL A 2 21.38 -7.51 24.79
C VAL A 2 22.68 -7.63 23.96
N THR A 3 23.56 -6.62 24.01
CA THR A 3 24.90 -6.63 23.40
C THR A 3 25.85 -7.68 23.97
N HIS A 4 25.57 -8.26 25.15
CA HIS A 4 26.36 -9.33 25.76
C HIS A 4 25.85 -10.74 25.39
N LEU A 5 24.77 -10.82 24.60
CA LEU A 5 24.26 -12.08 24.09
C LEU A 5 25.04 -12.48 22.83
N GLN A 6 25.22 -13.78 22.64
CA GLN A 6 25.94 -14.35 21.49
C GLN A 6 24.99 -15.16 20.63
N GLU A 7 25.07 -14.94 19.31
CA GLU A 7 24.30 -15.68 18.31
C GLU A 7 24.63 -17.18 18.36
N ASN A 8 23.63 -18.04 18.14
CA ASN A 8 23.69 -19.51 18.23
C ASN A 8 23.93 -20.10 19.63
N VAL A 9 24.09 -19.25 20.65
CA VAL A 9 24.19 -19.68 22.05
C VAL A 9 23.00 -19.13 22.83
N HIS A 10 22.85 -17.80 22.83
CA HIS A 10 21.85 -17.08 23.62
C HIS A 10 20.64 -16.65 22.79
N PHE A 11 20.78 -16.57 21.46
CA PHE A 11 19.67 -16.26 20.57
C PHE A 11 19.90 -16.83 19.18
N ASN A 12 18.80 -17.05 18.47
CA ASN A 12 18.80 -17.40 17.05
C ASN A 12 18.15 -16.27 16.25
N LYS A 13 18.61 -16.08 15.02
CA LYS A 13 18.04 -15.08 14.10
C LYS A 13 17.56 -15.74 12.81
N ASP A 14 16.41 -15.30 12.34
CA ASP A 14 15.92 -15.59 10.99
C ASP A 14 15.92 -14.28 10.21
N GLU A 15 16.91 -14.12 9.33
CA GLU A 15 17.06 -12.94 8.48
C GLU A 15 15.93 -12.80 7.47
N LYS A 16 15.35 -13.91 6.99
CA LYS A 16 14.24 -13.87 6.02
C LYS A 16 12.96 -13.37 6.67
N GLN A 17 12.70 -13.81 7.90
CA GLN A 17 11.53 -13.35 8.67
C GLN A 17 11.81 -12.05 9.44
N ARG A 18 13.06 -11.60 9.49
CA ARG A 18 13.53 -10.44 10.28
C ARG A 18 13.16 -10.59 11.77
N VAL A 19 13.33 -11.80 12.32
CA VAL A 19 13.02 -12.16 13.72
C VAL A 19 14.29 -12.60 14.44
N ALA A 20 14.42 -12.22 15.71
CA ALA A 20 15.44 -12.76 16.61
C ALA A 20 14.76 -13.26 17.89
N THR A 21 15.08 -14.48 18.31
CA THR A 21 14.44 -15.16 19.44
C THR A 21 15.48 -15.64 20.42
N LEU A 22 15.25 -15.43 21.72
CA LEU A 22 16.11 -15.94 22.79
C LEU A 22 16.06 -17.47 22.86
N THR A 23 17.19 -18.08 23.16
CA THR A 23 17.26 -19.51 23.57
C THR A 23 17.03 -19.61 25.08
N GLU A 24 16.86 -20.83 25.60
CA GLU A 24 16.78 -21.06 27.06
C GLU A 24 18.01 -20.50 27.80
N GLU A 25 19.21 -20.67 27.24
CA GLU A 25 20.44 -20.10 27.79
C GLU A 25 20.47 -18.56 27.71
N GLY A 26 19.87 -17.98 26.66
CA GLY A 26 19.70 -16.53 26.57
C GLY A 26 18.74 -15.97 27.60
N ILE A 27 17.64 -16.68 27.87
CA ILE A 27 16.67 -16.32 28.91
C ILE A 27 17.35 -16.31 30.28
N ARG A 28 18.05 -17.39 30.64
CA ARG A 28 18.81 -17.49 31.91
C ARG A 28 19.81 -16.37 32.09
N LYS A 29 20.55 -16.05 31.02
CA LYS A 29 21.53 -14.96 31.07
C LYS A 29 20.88 -13.59 31.24
N MET A 30 19.71 -13.38 30.64
CA MET A 30 18.94 -12.15 30.85
C MET A 30 18.37 -12.08 32.27
N GLU A 31 17.87 -13.19 32.82
CA GLU A 31 17.41 -13.32 34.21
C GLU A 31 18.53 -12.98 35.19
N GLU A 32 19.73 -13.52 34.99
CA GLU A 32 20.92 -13.22 35.81
C GLU A 32 21.30 -11.74 35.73
N MET A 33 21.34 -11.16 34.52
CA MET A 33 21.68 -9.75 34.32
C MET A 33 20.65 -8.80 34.94
N LEU A 34 19.38 -9.20 34.98
CA LEU A 34 18.27 -8.42 35.54
C LEU A 34 18.06 -8.68 37.04
N GLY A 35 18.67 -9.73 37.59
CA GLY A 35 18.51 -10.16 38.97
C GLY A 35 17.10 -10.64 39.29
N VAL A 36 16.46 -11.36 38.36
CA VAL A 36 15.10 -11.90 38.51
C VAL A 36 15.11 -13.43 38.36
N GLU A 37 14.14 -14.11 38.96
CA GLU A 37 14.05 -15.57 38.84
C GLU A 37 13.40 -15.96 37.50
N ASN A 38 12.42 -15.17 37.05
CA ASN A 38 11.77 -15.41 35.77
C ASN A 38 11.27 -14.10 35.14
N ILE A 39 11.79 -13.79 33.95
CA ILE A 39 11.45 -12.56 33.21
C ILE A 39 9.95 -12.47 32.83
N TYR A 40 9.25 -13.60 32.71
CA TYR A 40 7.85 -13.65 32.33
C TYR A 40 6.90 -13.42 33.51
N THR A 41 7.30 -13.78 34.74
CA THR A 41 6.43 -13.67 35.93
C THR A 41 6.75 -12.45 36.78
N ASP A 42 8.02 -12.10 36.94
CA ASP A 42 8.44 -11.14 37.98
C ASP A 42 8.34 -9.69 37.51
N ARG A 43 8.45 -9.47 36.20
CA ARG A 43 8.56 -8.15 35.57
C ARG A 43 7.45 -7.84 34.56
N GLY A 44 6.62 -8.84 34.26
CA GLY A 44 5.48 -8.71 33.36
C GLY A 44 5.85 -8.67 31.87
N PHE A 45 4.82 -8.70 31.03
CA PHE A 45 4.95 -8.84 29.58
C PHE A 45 5.64 -7.66 28.87
N GLU A 46 5.59 -6.45 29.45
CA GLU A 46 6.19 -5.25 28.84
C GLU A 46 7.72 -5.30 28.82
N GLU A 47 8.37 -5.75 29.91
CA GLU A 47 9.84 -5.86 29.94
C GLU A 47 10.34 -6.93 28.95
N VAL A 48 9.66 -8.07 28.86
CA VAL A 48 9.97 -9.12 27.88
C VAL A 48 9.87 -8.55 26.47
N HIS A 49 8.79 -7.83 26.15
CA HIS A 49 8.62 -7.19 24.85
C HIS A 49 9.77 -6.22 24.54
N HIS A 50 10.22 -5.43 25.52
CA HIS A 50 11.37 -4.53 25.33
C HIS A 50 12.68 -5.26 25.10
N ILE A 51 12.93 -6.38 25.79
CA ILE A 51 14.11 -7.23 25.58
C ILE A 51 14.11 -7.80 24.17
N GLU A 52 12.96 -8.31 23.71
CA GLU A 52 12.80 -8.85 22.35
C GLU A 52 13.01 -7.76 21.28
N GLN A 53 12.47 -6.56 21.45
CA GLN A 53 12.70 -5.46 20.51
C GLN A 53 14.17 -5.00 20.51
N ALA A 54 14.81 -4.94 21.68
CA ALA A 54 16.22 -4.59 21.79
C ALA A 54 17.11 -5.65 21.10
N LEU A 55 16.81 -6.94 21.30
CA LEU A 55 17.49 -8.03 20.63
C LEU A 55 17.31 -7.95 19.12
N ARG A 56 16.08 -7.74 18.65
CA ARG A 56 15.76 -7.60 17.23
C ARG A 56 16.47 -6.40 16.59
N ALA A 57 16.44 -5.25 17.25
CA ALA A 57 17.16 -4.04 16.83
C ALA A 57 18.67 -4.29 16.73
N HIS A 58 19.24 -5.05 17.67
CA HIS A 58 20.66 -5.39 17.69
C HIS A 58 21.04 -6.40 16.60
N ALA A 59 20.33 -7.52 16.50
CA ALA A 59 20.71 -8.70 15.72
C ALA A 59 20.27 -8.66 14.25
N ILE A 60 19.17 -7.98 13.92
CA ILE A 60 18.58 -7.97 12.58
C ILE A 60 18.87 -6.67 11.83
N TYR A 61 18.74 -5.53 12.49
CA TYR A 61 18.74 -4.21 11.83
C TYR A 61 20.12 -3.57 11.84
N GLN A 62 20.60 -3.20 10.66
CA GLN A 62 21.93 -2.64 10.44
C GLN A 62 21.87 -1.18 10.02
N ARG A 63 22.74 -0.37 10.62
CA ARG A 63 22.95 1.02 10.23
C ARG A 63 23.54 1.08 8.82
N ASP A 64 23.12 2.08 8.07
CA ASP A 64 23.48 2.34 6.67
C ASP A 64 22.97 1.26 5.67
N VAL A 65 22.12 0.35 6.13
CA VAL A 65 21.41 -0.64 5.31
C VAL A 65 19.91 -0.48 5.49
N ASP A 66 19.41 -0.63 6.73
CA ASP A 66 17.98 -0.57 7.04
C ASP A 66 17.53 0.83 7.47
N TYR A 67 18.44 1.58 8.09
CA TYR A 67 18.22 2.94 8.57
C TYR A 67 19.53 3.71 8.58
N VAL A 68 19.43 5.03 8.62
CA VAL A 68 20.56 5.95 8.84
C VAL A 68 20.28 6.84 10.04
N VAL A 69 21.33 7.31 10.68
CA VAL A 69 21.23 8.34 11.73
C VAL A 69 21.72 9.66 11.15
N LYS A 70 20.84 10.65 11.09
CA LYS A 70 21.16 11.98 10.55
C LYS A 70 20.57 13.05 11.46
N ASP A 71 21.37 14.05 11.81
CA ASP A 71 20.96 15.18 12.66
C ASP A 71 20.38 14.73 14.02
N GLY A 72 20.86 13.60 14.55
CA GLY A 72 20.36 13.01 15.80
C GLY A 72 19.05 12.23 15.67
N GLU A 73 18.48 12.12 14.47
CA GLU A 73 17.25 11.37 14.21
C GLU A 73 17.53 10.07 13.43
N LEU A 74 16.77 9.02 13.77
CA LEU A 74 16.80 7.76 13.05
C LEU A 74 15.83 7.79 11.87
N ILE A 75 16.36 7.61 10.66
CA ILE A 75 15.60 7.69 9.42
C ILE A 75 15.63 6.33 8.72
N ILE A 76 14.45 5.77 8.43
CA ILE A 76 14.31 4.48 7.77
C ILE A 76 14.77 4.59 6.31
N VAL A 77 15.52 3.60 5.84
CA VAL A 77 15.86 3.42 4.43
C VAL A 77 14.85 2.48 3.80
N ASP A 78 14.24 2.90 2.70
CA ASP A 78 13.33 2.05 1.92
C ASP A 78 14.11 0.91 1.25
N GLU A 79 13.73 -0.34 1.54
CA GLU A 79 14.46 -1.55 1.10
C GLU A 79 14.53 -1.69 -0.43
N PHE A 80 13.56 -1.14 -1.17
CA PHE A 80 13.48 -1.29 -2.62
C PHE A 80 14.18 -0.15 -3.36
N THR A 81 14.08 1.07 -2.84
CA THR A 81 14.51 2.29 -3.54
C THR A 81 15.74 2.94 -2.92
N GLY A 82 16.16 2.52 -1.72
CA GLY A 82 17.26 3.15 -0.96
C GLY A 82 16.94 4.58 -0.50
N ARG A 83 15.69 5.03 -0.65
CA ARG A 83 15.28 6.40 -0.29
C ARG A 83 15.12 6.52 1.22
N LEU A 84 15.53 7.66 1.75
CA LEU A 84 15.26 8.04 3.13
C LEU A 84 13.77 8.35 3.32
N MET A 85 13.17 7.79 4.36
CA MET A 85 11.76 7.97 4.70
C MET A 85 11.60 8.81 5.99
N PRO A 86 11.83 10.13 5.93
CA PRO A 86 11.69 11.00 7.10
C PRO A 86 10.23 11.01 7.59
N GLY A 87 10.06 11.00 8.92
CA GLY A 87 8.76 10.97 9.59
C GLY A 87 8.10 9.58 9.68
N ARG A 88 8.67 8.54 9.06
CA ARG A 88 8.22 7.15 9.30
C ARG A 88 8.97 6.55 10.48
N ARG A 89 8.24 5.81 11.33
CA ARG A 89 8.78 5.09 12.48
C ARG A 89 8.47 3.59 12.34
N TYR A 90 9.36 2.75 12.88
CA TYR A 90 9.06 1.34 13.08
C TYR A 90 8.04 1.20 14.22
N SER A 91 7.15 0.20 14.13
CA SER A 91 6.08 -0.02 15.11
C SER A 91 6.53 -0.85 16.31
N HIS A 92 5.66 -0.94 17.33
CA HIS A 92 5.79 -1.82 18.50
C HIS A 92 7.08 -1.62 19.30
N GLY A 93 7.53 -0.39 19.51
CA GLY A 93 8.75 -0.11 20.26
C GLY A 93 10.08 -0.38 19.54
N LEU A 94 10.07 -0.94 18.33
CA LEU A 94 11.31 -1.25 17.60
C LEU A 94 12.11 0.01 17.24
N HIS A 95 11.42 1.11 16.91
CA HIS A 95 12.11 2.36 16.57
C HIS A 95 12.85 2.93 17.78
N GLN A 96 12.24 2.85 18.97
CA GLN A 96 12.85 3.26 20.24
C GLN A 96 14.03 2.36 20.60
N ALA A 97 13.92 1.05 20.37
CA ALA A 97 15.03 0.12 20.57
C ALA A 97 16.23 0.45 19.66
N LEU A 98 15.97 0.88 18.42
CA LEU A 98 17.01 1.34 17.50
C LEU A 98 17.59 2.71 17.89
N GLU A 99 16.74 3.65 18.32
CA GLU A 99 17.18 4.94 18.87
C GLU A 99 18.12 4.72 20.07
N ALA A 100 17.75 3.81 20.98
CA ALA A 100 18.58 3.43 22.13
C ALA A 100 19.87 2.70 21.73
N LYS A 101 19.81 1.82 20.71
CA LYS A 101 21.00 1.13 20.16
C LYS A 101 22.03 2.12 19.63
N GLU A 102 21.60 3.15 18.93
CA GLU A 102 22.47 4.15 18.31
C GLU A 102 22.82 5.32 19.26
N GLY A 103 22.30 5.32 20.48
CA GLY A 103 22.55 6.36 21.47
C GLY A 103 21.96 7.72 21.12
N VAL A 104 20.92 7.75 20.28
CA VAL A 104 20.17 8.98 19.97
C VAL A 104 19.03 9.19 20.98
N GLU A 105 18.46 10.40 21.00
CA GLU A 105 17.33 10.70 21.88
C GLU A 105 16.14 9.78 21.55
N VAL A 106 15.73 8.97 22.54
CA VAL A 106 14.61 8.05 22.38
C VAL A 106 13.32 8.86 22.42
N GLN A 107 12.67 9.00 21.28
CA GLN A 107 11.45 9.78 21.18
C GLN A 107 10.26 8.97 21.71
N ARG A 108 9.27 9.68 22.28
CA ARG A 108 8.07 9.04 22.84
C ARG A 108 7.30 8.27 21.76
N GLU A 109 6.87 7.07 22.10
CA GLU A 109 6.03 6.27 21.21
C GLU A 109 4.68 6.94 20.99
N SER A 110 4.28 7.04 19.72
CA SER A 110 2.89 7.29 19.36
C SER A 110 2.06 6.07 19.74
N LYS A 111 1.39 6.13 20.90
CA LYS A 111 0.46 5.08 21.31
C LYS A 111 -0.82 5.14 20.48
N THR A 112 -1.17 4.05 19.81
CA THR A 112 -2.45 3.92 19.12
C THR A 112 -3.56 3.76 20.16
N LEU A 113 -4.32 4.83 20.40
CA LEU A 113 -5.43 4.83 21.38
C LEU A 113 -6.70 4.16 20.83
N ALA A 114 -6.90 4.21 19.51
CA ALA A 114 -8.04 3.61 18.83
C ALA A 114 -7.64 3.21 17.41
N THR A 115 -8.21 2.11 16.93
CA THR A 115 -8.02 1.64 15.56
C THR A 115 -9.29 0.95 15.06
N ILE A 116 -9.58 1.11 13.77
CA ILE A 116 -10.63 0.40 13.05
C ILE A 116 -10.21 0.24 11.59
N THR A 117 -10.46 -0.92 11.00
CA THR A 117 -10.25 -1.14 9.56
C THR A 117 -11.38 -0.50 8.75
N PHE A 118 -11.11 -0.13 7.49
CA PHE A 118 -12.19 0.38 6.62
C PHE A 118 -13.30 -0.65 6.42
N GLN A 119 -12.96 -1.94 6.36
CA GLN A 119 -13.90 -3.04 6.23
C GLN A 119 -14.92 -2.99 7.38
N ASN A 120 -14.45 -2.98 8.63
CA ASN A 120 -15.33 -2.95 9.79
C ASN A 120 -16.01 -1.60 9.99
N TYR A 121 -15.35 -0.49 9.64
CA TYR A 121 -15.97 0.84 9.66
C TYR A 121 -17.18 0.93 8.72
N PHE A 122 -17.04 0.52 7.46
CA PHE A 122 -18.15 0.61 6.49
C PHE A 122 -19.26 -0.40 6.77
N ARG A 123 -18.98 -1.50 7.47
CA ARG A 123 -20.01 -2.46 7.93
C ARG A 123 -20.92 -1.91 9.03
N LEU A 124 -20.57 -0.78 9.66
CA LEU A 124 -21.43 -0.12 10.65
C LEU A 124 -22.65 0.57 10.01
N TYR A 125 -22.60 0.88 8.71
CA TYR A 125 -23.70 1.55 8.03
C TYR A 125 -24.84 0.56 7.77
N GLU A 126 -26.06 0.93 8.16
CA GLU A 126 -27.27 0.12 7.88
C GLU A 126 -27.45 -0.17 6.38
N LYS A 127 -27.06 0.80 5.54
CA LYS A 127 -27.10 0.68 4.09
C LYS A 127 -25.78 1.15 3.50
N LEU A 128 -25.14 0.28 2.74
CA LEU A 128 -23.90 0.55 2.03
C LEU A 128 -24.11 0.41 0.52
N ALA A 129 -23.55 1.35 -0.24
CA ALA A 129 -23.50 1.30 -1.69
C ALA A 129 -22.19 1.93 -2.18
N GLY A 130 -21.73 1.55 -3.37
CA GLY A 130 -20.52 2.08 -3.97
C GLY A 130 -20.61 2.13 -5.48
N MET A 131 -19.87 3.04 -6.09
CA MET A 131 -19.75 3.17 -7.54
C MET A 131 -18.29 3.26 -7.95
N THR A 132 -17.93 2.56 -9.03
CA THR A 132 -16.58 2.58 -9.60
C THR A 132 -16.62 2.01 -11.02
N GLY A 133 -15.70 2.46 -11.88
CA GLY A 133 -15.58 1.92 -13.24
C GLY A 133 -14.97 0.51 -13.32
N THR A 134 -14.37 0.02 -12.23
CA THR A 134 -13.59 -1.23 -12.24
C THR A 134 -13.87 -2.07 -10.98
N ALA A 135 -15.08 -2.61 -10.83
CA ALA A 135 -15.42 -3.50 -9.71
C ALA A 135 -15.48 -4.98 -10.10
N LYS A 136 -15.77 -5.30 -11.38
CA LYS A 136 -16.15 -6.66 -11.78
C LYS A 136 -15.06 -7.72 -11.53
N THR A 137 -13.79 -7.34 -11.56
CA THR A 137 -12.68 -8.27 -11.25
C THR A 137 -12.61 -8.65 -9.77
N GLU A 138 -13.13 -7.81 -8.88
CA GLU A 138 -13.11 -7.97 -7.41
C GLU A 138 -14.52 -8.27 -6.86
N GLU A 139 -15.42 -8.78 -7.70
CA GLU A 139 -16.82 -9.04 -7.31
C GLU A 139 -16.92 -9.97 -6.11
N GLU A 140 -16.07 -11.00 -6.05
CA GLU A 140 -15.99 -11.93 -4.92
C GLU A 140 -15.57 -11.23 -3.63
N GLU A 141 -14.64 -10.27 -3.69
CA GLU A 141 -14.21 -9.50 -2.52
C GLU A 141 -15.33 -8.59 -2.01
N PHE A 142 -16.02 -7.87 -2.91
CA PHE A 142 -17.15 -7.04 -2.52
C PHE A 142 -18.30 -7.87 -1.92
N LEU A 143 -18.60 -9.03 -2.50
CA LEU A 143 -19.66 -9.90 -2.02
C LEU A 143 -19.29 -10.58 -0.69
N SER A 144 -18.05 -11.03 -0.53
CA SER A 144 -17.63 -11.75 0.68
C SER A 144 -17.51 -10.83 1.89
N ILE A 145 -16.89 -9.65 1.74
CA ILE A 145 -16.59 -8.71 2.83
C ILE A 145 -17.79 -7.80 3.12
N TYR A 146 -18.36 -7.18 2.10
CA TYR A 146 -19.39 -6.13 2.26
C TYR A 146 -20.82 -6.61 1.95
N LYS A 147 -20.98 -7.84 1.48
CA LYS A 147 -22.27 -8.37 0.99
C LYS A 147 -22.86 -7.54 -0.16
N LEU A 148 -21.98 -6.92 -0.96
CA LEU A 148 -22.38 -6.08 -2.09
C LEU A 148 -22.20 -6.82 -3.41
N PRO A 149 -23.28 -7.12 -4.16
CA PRO A 149 -23.16 -7.62 -5.52
C PRO A 149 -22.67 -6.52 -6.47
N THR A 150 -21.90 -6.89 -7.49
CA THR A 150 -21.40 -5.94 -8.50
C THR A 150 -22.33 -5.93 -9.71
N ILE A 151 -22.97 -4.79 -9.97
CA ILE A 151 -23.82 -4.59 -11.15
C ILE A 151 -23.06 -3.78 -12.19
N VAL A 152 -22.90 -4.35 -13.39
CA VAL A 152 -22.27 -3.64 -14.52
C VAL A 152 -23.33 -2.83 -15.25
N ILE A 153 -23.25 -1.51 -15.14
CA ILE A 153 -24.14 -0.60 -15.85
C ILE A 153 -23.65 -0.43 -17.29
N PRO A 154 -24.53 -0.57 -18.31
CA PRO A 154 -24.17 -0.30 -19.70
C PRO A 154 -23.66 1.14 -19.89
N THR A 155 -22.75 1.33 -20.84
CA THR A 155 -22.26 2.67 -21.19
C THR A 155 -23.34 3.45 -21.96
N ASP A 156 -23.40 4.77 -21.75
CA ASP A 156 -24.33 5.67 -22.46
C ASP A 156 -24.13 5.61 -23.99
N ARG A 157 -22.87 5.52 -24.40
CA ARG A 157 -22.46 5.38 -25.81
C ARG A 157 -21.53 4.17 -25.99
N PRO A 158 -21.49 3.57 -27.19
CA PRO A 158 -20.57 2.48 -27.49
C PRO A 158 -19.12 2.92 -27.30
N VAL A 159 -18.30 2.06 -26.67
CA VAL A 159 -16.86 2.30 -26.51
C VAL A 159 -16.17 1.95 -27.83
N VAL A 160 -15.54 2.94 -28.46
CA VAL A 160 -14.79 2.79 -29.72
C VAL A 160 -13.27 2.94 -29.54
N ARG A 161 -12.80 2.90 -28.29
CA ARG A 161 -11.37 2.98 -27.96
C ARG A 161 -10.62 1.76 -28.50
N ASP A 162 -9.49 1.99 -29.15
CA ASP A 162 -8.57 0.95 -29.61
C ASP A 162 -7.65 0.50 -28.46
N ASP A 163 -8.00 -0.61 -27.81
CA ASP A 163 -7.18 -1.24 -26.78
C ASP A 163 -6.17 -2.21 -27.40
N ARG A 164 -4.95 -1.72 -27.62
CA ARG A 164 -3.89 -2.48 -28.30
C ARG A 164 -3.32 -3.59 -27.42
N PRO A 165 -2.79 -4.67 -28.02
CA PRO A 165 -2.02 -5.68 -27.31
C PRO A 165 -0.81 -5.08 -26.59
N ASP A 166 -0.34 -5.79 -25.57
CA ASP A 166 0.84 -5.38 -24.82
C ASP A 166 2.10 -5.48 -25.69
N ALA A 167 2.93 -4.44 -25.64
CA ALA A 167 4.22 -4.40 -26.30
C ALA A 167 5.31 -4.84 -25.31
N ILE A 168 5.83 -6.06 -25.51
CA ILE A 168 6.81 -6.65 -24.59
C ILE A 168 8.24 -6.44 -25.11
N TYR A 169 9.08 -5.84 -24.27
CA TYR A 169 10.48 -5.55 -24.52
C TYR A 169 11.38 -6.39 -23.63
N LYS A 170 12.62 -6.58 -24.08
CA LYS A 170 13.61 -7.33 -23.31
C LYS A 170 14.11 -6.57 -22.09
N SER A 171 14.36 -5.25 -22.23
CA SER A 171 14.91 -4.40 -21.15
C SER A 171 14.03 -3.19 -20.84
N VAL A 172 14.17 -2.65 -19.62
CA VAL A 172 13.47 -1.43 -19.20
C VAL A 172 13.90 -0.25 -20.07
N VAL A 173 15.18 -0.17 -20.43
CA VAL A 173 15.71 0.92 -21.25
C VAL A 173 15.06 0.95 -22.64
N ALA A 174 14.96 -0.21 -23.31
CA ALA A 174 14.33 -0.29 -24.63
C ALA A 174 12.85 0.08 -24.55
N LYS A 175 12.15 -0.42 -23.54
CA LYS A 175 10.74 -0.09 -23.25
C LYS A 175 10.52 1.42 -23.12
N PHE A 176 11.29 2.09 -22.27
CA PHE A 176 11.12 3.53 -22.02
C PHE A 176 11.47 4.38 -23.26
N LYS A 177 12.49 3.99 -24.03
CA LYS A 177 12.80 4.64 -25.31
C LYS A 177 11.67 4.50 -26.31
N ALA A 178 11.04 3.33 -26.39
CA ALA A 178 9.89 3.12 -27.27
C ALA A 178 8.68 3.96 -26.86
N VAL A 179 8.37 4.05 -25.56
CA VAL A 179 7.31 4.93 -25.04
C VAL A 179 7.60 6.39 -25.41
N ALA A 180 8.82 6.87 -25.18
CA ALA A 180 9.21 8.25 -25.52
C ALA A 180 9.12 8.53 -27.03
N LYS A 181 9.53 7.58 -27.87
CA LYS A 181 9.43 7.67 -29.33
C LYS A 181 7.97 7.78 -29.79
N ILE A 182 7.09 6.92 -29.27
CA ILE A 182 5.65 6.95 -29.60
C ILE A 182 5.02 8.26 -29.12
N ALA A 183 5.34 8.70 -27.90
CA ALA A 183 4.88 9.98 -27.39
C ALA A 183 5.32 11.15 -28.29
N LYS A 184 6.57 11.15 -28.77
CA LYS A 184 7.08 12.15 -29.73
C LYS A 184 6.31 12.14 -31.05
N GLU A 185 6.11 10.97 -31.65
CA GLU A 185 5.40 10.83 -32.92
C GLU A 185 3.93 11.30 -32.81
N LYS A 186 3.27 10.95 -31.71
CA LYS A 186 1.88 11.31 -31.42
C LYS A 186 1.75 12.80 -31.10
N HIS A 187 2.66 13.33 -30.30
CA HIS A 187 2.75 14.76 -29.99
C HIS A 187 3.00 15.59 -31.25
N GLY A 188 3.88 15.15 -32.15
CA GLY A 188 4.15 15.81 -33.43
C GLY A 188 2.93 15.89 -34.36
N LYS A 189 1.99 14.93 -34.23
CA LYS A 189 0.68 14.96 -34.91
C LYS A 189 -0.38 15.81 -34.17
N GLY A 190 -0.06 16.28 -32.96
CA GLY A 190 -0.97 17.01 -32.07
C GLY A 190 -1.90 16.11 -31.24
N GLN A 191 -1.73 14.78 -31.27
CA GLN A 191 -2.56 13.88 -30.47
C GLN A 191 -2.14 13.96 -28.99
N PRO A 192 -3.07 14.21 -28.04
CA PRO A 192 -2.73 14.23 -26.63
C PRO A 192 -2.36 12.85 -26.09
N ILE A 193 -1.42 12.83 -25.16
CA ILE A 193 -0.90 11.61 -24.53
C ILE A 193 -0.96 11.73 -23.01
N LEU A 194 -1.47 10.68 -22.37
CA LEU A 194 -1.32 10.45 -20.94
C LEU A 194 -0.48 9.19 -20.71
N VAL A 195 0.68 9.36 -20.07
CA VAL A 195 1.59 8.28 -19.74
C VAL A 195 1.45 7.90 -18.26
N GLY A 196 1.10 6.65 -17.97
CA GLY A 196 1.02 6.13 -16.60
C GLY A 196 2.30 5.41 -16.18
N THR A 197 2.78 5.68 -14.96
CA THR A 197 3.92 5.00 -14.32
C THR A 197 3.55 4.52 -12.91
N THR A 198 4.28 3.57 -12.34
CA THR A 198 4.05 3.10 -10.95
C THR A 198 4.84 3.84 -9.88
N SER A 199 5.85 4.62 -10.26
CA SER A 199 6.71 5.31 -9.28
C SER A 199 7.16 6.68 -9.77
N ILE A 200 7.44 7.56 -8.81
CA ILE A 200 7.96 8.92 -9.09
C ILE A 200 9.30 8.82 -9.83
N GLU A 201 10.14 7.86 -9.45
CA GLU A 201 11.43 7.62 -10.11
C GLU A 201 11.27 7.32 -11.61
N LYS A 202 10.36 6.42 -11.95
CA LYS A 202 10.05 6.08 -13.35
C LYS A 202 9.48 7.29 -14.10
N SER A 203 8.68 8.13 -13.44
CA SER A 203 8.20 9.39 -14.02
C SER A 203 9.34 10.36 -14.34
N GLU A 204 10.31 10.53 -13.45
CA GLU A 204 11.47 11.40 -13.67
C GLU A 204 12.38 10.88 -14.79
N VAL A 205 12.60 9.56 -14.86
CA VAL A 205 13.35 8.93 -15.95
C VAL A 205 12.67 9.19 -17.30
N LEU A 206 11.36 8.98 -17.38
CA LEU A 206 10.61 9.25 -18.61
C LEU A 206 10.61 10.74 -18.97
N SER A 207 10.45 11.62 -17.99
CA SER A 207 10.55 13.07 -18.16
C SER A 207 11.87 13.48 -18.80
N THR A 208 12.97 12.95 -18.28
CA THR A 208 14.32 13.20 -18.82
C THR A 208 14.44 12.73 -20.27
N LEU A 209 13.85 11.58 -20.62
CA LEU A 209 13.84 11.09 -22.00
C LEU A 209 13.01 12.00 -22.93
N LEU A 210 11.82 12.41 -22.50
CA LEU A 210 10.98 13.32 -23.28
C LEU A 210 11.62 14.71 -23.47
N GLN A 211 12.32 15.23 -22.46
CA GLN A 211 13.10 16.47 -22.58
C GLN A 211 14.19 16.35 -23.65
N LYS A 212 14.94 15.25 -23.66
CA LYS A 212 15.95 14.96 -24.70
C LYS A 212 15.36 14.87 -26.10
N GLU A 213 14.14 14.37 -26.21
CA GLU A 213 13.40 14.27 -27.47
C GLU A 213 12.70 15.58 -27.88
N GLY A 214 12.78 16.63 -27.07
CA GLY A 214 12.17 17.94 -27.33
C GLY A 214 10.66 17.96 -27.19
N VAL A 215 10.09 17.08 -26.35
CA VAL A 215 8.64 16.96 -26.12
C VAL A 215 8.24 17.68 -24.83
N PRO A 216 7.54 18.83 -24.89
CA PRO A 216 7.02 19.51 -23.70
C PRO A 216 5.99 18.63 -22.99
N HIS A 217 6.10 18.51 -21.67
CA HIS A 217 5.21 17.67 -20.88
C HIS A 217 5.06 18.17 -19.43
N GLN A 218 4.09 17.61 -18.73
CA GLN A 218 3.84 17.87 -17.31
C GLN A 218 3.89 16.56 -16.50
N ILE A 219 4.28 16.64 -15.22
CA ILE A 219 4.40 15.48 -14.32
C ILE A 219 3.43 15.65 -13.15
N LEU A 220 2.74 14.56 -12.81
CA LEU A 220 1.81 14.46 -11.69
C LEU A 220 2.28 13.37 -10.73
N ASN A 221 2.70 13.79 -9.54
CA ASN A 221 3.33 12.91 -8.54
C ASN A 221 2.41 12.58 -7.34
N ALA A 222 1.10 12.83 -7.44
CA ALA A 222 0.09 12.60 -6.39
C ALA A 222 0.36 13.35 -5.06
N LYS A 223 0.98 14.53 -5.12
CA LYS A 223 1.30 15.36 -3.94
C LYS A 223 0.33 16.53 -3.75
N HIS A 224 -0.18 17.11 -4.83
CA HIS A 224 -0.97 18.35 -4.77
C HIS A 224 -2.27 18.21 -5.56
N HIS A 225 -3.27 17.56 -4.98
CA HIS A 225 -4.50 17.16 -5.67
C HIS A 225 -5.20 18.29 -6.44
N GLN A 226 -5.30 19.51 -5.89
CA GLN A 226 -5.98 20.62 -6.55
C GLN A 226 -5.26 21.09 -7.82
N LYS A 227 -3.94 21.33 -7.74
CA LYS A 227 -3.12 21.72 -8.90
C LYS A 227 -3.06 20.60 -9.94
N GLU A 228 -2.96 19.36 -9.48
CA GLU A 228 -2.96 18.19 -10.37
C GLU A 228 -4.29 18.04 -11.12
N ALA A 229 -5.43 18.35 -10.50
CA ALA A 229 -6.72 18.34 -11.18
C ALA A 229 -6.77 19.37 -12.32
N GLU A 230 -6.27 20.58 -12.12
CA GLU A 230 -6.20 21.61 -13.16
C GLU A 230 -5.35 21.15 -14.36
N ILE A 231 -4.19 20.55 -14.08
CA ILE A 231 -3.31 20.00 -15.11
C ILE A 231 -4.02 18.88 -15.89
N VAL A 232 -4.66 17.95 -15.18
CA VAL A 232 -5.31 16.77 -15.78
C VAL A 232 -6.50 17.17 -16.64
N ALA A 233 -7.26 18.20 -16.24
CA ALA A 233 -8.33 18.75 -17.06
C ALA A 233 -7.82 19.26 -18.42
N GLY A 234 -6.58 19.76 -18.47
CA GLY A 234 -5.89 20.17 -19.69
C GLY A 234 -5.23 19.04 -20.48
N ALA A 235 -5.17 17.81 -19.96
CA ALA A 235 -4.44 16.70 -20.59
C ALA A 235 -5.05 16.22 -21.92
N GLY A 236 -6.31 16.58 -22.21
CA GLY A 236 -7.01 16.23 -23.45
C GLY A 236 -6.87 17.27 -24.57
N GLN A 237 -6.07 18.32 -24.37
CA GLN A 237 -5.86 19.38 -25.37
C GLN A 237 -4.83 18.99 -26.42
N LYS A 238 -4.93 19.57 -27.62
CA LYS A 238 -4.04 19.26 -28.75
C LYS A 238 -2.57 19.42 -28.36
N GLY A 239 -1.78 18.36 -28.57
CA GLY A 239 -0.35 18.32 -28.25
C GLY A 239 -0.01 18.17 -26.76
N ALA A 240 -0.99 18.04 -25.86
CA ALA A 240 -0.72 17.86 -24.44
C ALA A 240 -0.01 16.51 -24.16
N VAL A 241 1.03 16.53 -23.33
CA VAL A 241 1.71 15.32 -22.85
C VAL A 241 1.76 15.38 -21.34
N THR A 242 1.17 14.39 -20.69
CA THR A 242 1.07 14.33 -19.22
C THR A 242 1.60 13.00 -18.71
N ILE A 243 2.50 13.01 -17.74
CA ILE A 243 2.99 11.84 -17.03
C ILE A 243 2.28 11.76 -15.67
N ALA A 244 1.63 10.65 -15.36
CA ALA A 244 0.89 10.45 -14.12
C ALA A 244 1.42 9.23 -13.34
N THR A 245 1.97 9.48 -12.16
CA THR A 245 2.39 8.43 -11.23
C THR A 245 1.17 7.86 -10.50
N ASN A 246 1.01 6.53 -10.46
CA ASN A 246 -0.02 5.82 -9.68
C ASN A 246 -1.43 6.44 -9.76
N MET A 247 -1.91 6.69 -10.99
CA MET A 247 -3.24 7.28 -11.23
C MET A 247 -3.42 8.70 -10.68
N ALA A 248 -2.36 9.50 -10.57
CA ALA A 248 -2.44 10.92 -10.19
C ALA A 248 -3.55 11.68 -10.97
N GLY A 249 -4.22 12.60 -10.27
CA GLY A 249 -5.39 13.30 -10.79
C GLY A 249 -6.67 12.46 -10.90
N ARG A 250 -6.77 11.35 -10.16
CA ARG A 250 -7.97 10.49 -10.17
C ARG A 250 -9.22 11.29 -9.82
N GLY A 251 -10.32 11.03 -10.54
CA GLY A 251 -11.58 11.74 -10.35
C GLY A 251 -11.76 13.01 -11.18
N THR A 252 -10.70 13.48 -11.86
CA THR A 252 -10.83 14.57 -12.84
C THR A 252 -11.04 13.99 -14.24
N ASP A 253 -12.08 14.46 -14.92
CA ASP A 253 -12.44 14.05 -16.27
C ASP A 253 -11.56 14.75 -17.31
N ILE A 254 -11.11 14.02 -18.34
CA ILE A 254 -10.23 14.52 -19.39
C ILE A 254 -11.03 14.68 -20.69
N LYS A 255 -11.56 15.88 -20.91
CA LYS A 255 -12.32 16.18 -22.13
C LYS A 255 -11.39 16.41 -23.31
N LEU A 256 -11.76 15.89 -24.48
CA LEU A 256 -11.03 16.15 -25.71
C LEU A 256 -11.20 17.61 -26.13
N GLY A 257 -10.08 18.27 -26.43
CA GLY A 257 -10.08 19.60 -27.03
C GLY A 257 -10.58 19.63 -28.47
N GLU A 258 -10.73 20.82 -29.02
CA GLU A 258 -11.19 21.01 -30.41
C GLU A 258 -10.26 20.30 -31.41
N GLY A 259 -10.84 19.57 -32.36
CA GLY A 259 -10.11 18.82 -33.40
C GLY A 259 -9.37 17.56 -32.91
N VAL A 260 -9.29 17.30 -31.61
CA VAL A 260 -8.56 16.14 -31.06
C VAL A 260 -9.21 14.81 -31.42
N ALA A 261 -10.53 14.75 -31.50
CA ALA A 261 -11.23 13.54 -31.92
C ALA A 261 -10.79 13.07 -33.33
N ALA A 262 -10.56 14.01 -34.26
CA ALA A 262 -10.07 13.71 -35.61
C ALA A 262 -8.61 13.22 -35.63
N LEU A 263 -7.84 13.51 -34.56
CA LEU A 263 -6.47 13.02 -34.37
C LEU A 263 -6.42 11.63 -33.71
N GLY A 264 -7.57 10.97 -33.49
CA GLY A 264 -7.68 9.68 -32.83
C GLY A 264 -7.90 9.76 -31.32
N GLY A 265 -8.20 10.95 -30.78
CA GLY A 265 -8.53 11.13 -29.37
C GLY A 265 -7.35 11.00 -28.41
N LEU A 266 -7.63 10.75 -27.13
CA LEU A 266 -6.59 10.63 -26.10
C LEU A 266 -5.85 9.28 -26.22
N CYS A 267 -4.53 9.33 -26.32
CA CYS A 267 -3.66 8.16 -26.31
C CYS A 267 -3.18 7.87 -24.88
N ILE A 268 -3.42 6.66 -24.39
CA ILE A 268 -2.94 6.17 -23.09
C ILE A 268 -1.74 5.26 -23.32
N LEU A 269 -0.60 5.61 -22.72
CA LEU A 269 0.58 4.76 -22.70
C LEU A 269 0.87 4.34 -21.26
N SER A 270 0.94 3.04 -20.98
CA SER A 270 1.40 2.58 -19.65
C SER A 270 2.84 2.10 -19.75
N THR A 271 3.71 2.54 -18.85
CA THR A 271 5.11 2.08 -18.83
C THR A 271 5.29 0.70 -18.21
N GLU A 272 4.22 0.11 -17.67
CA GLU A 272 4.22 -1.21 -17.05
C GLU A 272 2.78 -1.71 -16.79
N ARG A 273 2.69 -2.92 -16.24
CA ARG A 273 1.46 -3.52 -15.72
C ARG A 273 1.51 -3.49 -14.20
N HIS A 274 0.41 -3.11 -13.56
CA HIS A 274 0.28 -3.24 -12.11
C HIS A 274 0.04 -4.69 -11.72
N GLU A 275 0.25 -5.01 -10.44
CA GLU A 275 -0.15 -6.31 -9.89
C GLU A 275 -1.65 -6.59 -10.05
N ALA A 276 -2.46 -5.55 -9.85
CA ALA A 276 -3.90 -5.61 -10.00
C ALA A 276 -4.34 -5.04 -11.37
N ARG A 277 -4.98 -5.88 -12.18
CA ARG A 277 -5.57 -5.52 -13.47
C ARG A 277 -6.59 -4.39 -13.33
N ARG A 278 -7.27 -4.32 -12.19
CA ARG A 278 -8.20 -3.24 -11.86
C ARG A 278 -7.56 -1.85 -12.03
N ILE A 279 -6.29 -1.68 -11.66
CA ILE A 279 -5.58 -0.40 -11.73
C ILE A 279 -5.22 -0.07 -13.19
N ASP A 280 -4.76 -1.06 -13.95
CA ASP A 280 -4.51 -0.92 -15.39
C ASP A 280 -5.78 -0.48 -16.13
N ASN A 281 -6.93 -1.09 -15.80
CA ASN A 281 -8.21 -0.73 -16.40
C ASN A 281 -8.64 0.71 -16.05
N GLN A 282 -8.25 1.23 -14.87
CA GLN A 282 -8.51 2.63 -14.53
C GLN A 282 -7.69 3.58 -15.39
N LEU A 283 -6.42 3.26 -15.64
CA LEU A 283 -5.56 4.07 -16.51
C LEU A 283 -6.12 4.10 -17.93
N ARG A 284 -6.42 2.91 -18.48
CA ARG A 284 -7.06 2.74 -19.78
C ARG A 284 -8.39 3.48 -19.88
N GLY A 285 -9.19 3.42 -18.82
CA GLY A 285 -10.51 4.07 -18.72
C GLY A 285 -10.49 5.60 -18.77
N ARG A 286 -9.31 6.23 -18.71
CA ARG A 286 -9.17 7.68 -18.89
C ARG A 286 -9.35 8.16 -20.33
N SER A 287 -9.29 7.24 -21.30
CA SER A 287 -9.58 7.50 -22.72
C SER A 287 -10.86 6.79 -23.15
N GLY A 288 -11.46 7.26 -24.26
CA GLY A 288 -12.69 6.68 -24.82
C GLY A 288 -13.96 6.99 -24.06
N ARG A 289 -13.98 8.09 -23.30
CA ARG A 289 -15.14 8.56 -22.53
C ARG A 289 -16.29 8.90 -23.47
N GLN A 290 -17.54 8.59 -23.11
CA GLN A 290 -18.73 9.02 -23.87
C GLN A 290 -18.67 8.70 -25.39
N GLY A 291 -18.07 7.56 -25.74
CA GLY A 291 -17.90 7.14 -27.14
C GLY A 291 -16.85 7.93 -27.94
N ASP A 292 -16.04 8.75 -27.27
CA ASP A 292 -14.89 9.43 -27.89
C ASP A 292 -13.92 8.38 -28.48
N PRO A 293 -13.24 8.70 -29.60
CA PRO A 293 -12.13 7.88 -30.07
C PRO A 293 -10.99 7.95 -29.05
N GLY A 294 -10.12 6.93 -29.08
CA GLY A 294 -9.00 6.86 -28.18
C GLY A 294 -8.18 5.61 -28.42
N GLU A 295 -7.02 5.56 -27.77
CA GLU A 295 -6.05 4.48 -27.90
C GLU A 295 -5.52 4.14 -26.50
N SER A 296 -5.29 2.87 -26.21
CA SER A 296 -4.49 2.45 -25.06
C SER A 296 -3.48 1.38 -25.44
N GLN A 297 -2.25 1.49 -24.93
CA GLN A 297 -1.22 0.47 -25.11
C GLN A 297 -0.36 0.35 -23.84
N PHE A 298 -0.07 -0.88 -23.43
CA PHE A 298 0.76 -1.18 -22.28
C PHE A 298 2.13 -1.67 -22.76
N PHE A 299 3.19 -1.12 -22.16
CA PHE A 299 4.56 -1.47 -22.45
C PHE A 299 5.11 -2.24 -21.26
N VAL A 300 5.64 -3.43 -21.51
CA VAL A 300 6.11 -4.33 -20.45
C VAL A 300 7.52 -4.76 -20.77
N SER A 301 8.38 -4.84 -19.76
CA SER A 301 9.72 -5.40 -19.89
C SER A 301 9.81 -6.74 -19.20
N MET A 302 10.63 -7.65 -19.73
CA MET A 302 11.01 -8.88 -19.02
C MET A 302 11.73 -8.62 -17.68
N GLU A 303 12.25 -7.40 -17.49
CA GLU A 303 12.90 -6.95 -16.26
C GLU A 303 11.92 -6.31 -15.26
N ASP A 304 10.64 -6.11 -15.63
CA ASP A 304 9.63 -5.53 -14.72
C ASP A 304 9.27 -6.51 -13.60
N ASP A 305 8.87 -5.99 -12.44
CA ASP A 305 8.62 -6.81 -11.23
C ASP A 305 7.58 -7.92 -11.48
N LEU A 306 6.48 -7.60 -12.16
CA LEU A 306 5.46 -8.58 -12.53
C LEU A 306 6.03 -9.70 -13.42
N MET A 307 6.93 -9.36 -14.36
CA MET A 307 7.56 -10.33 -15.26
C MET A 307 8.68 -11.11 -14.57
N ARG A 308 9.41 -10.51 -13.63
CA ARG A 308 10.41 -11.22 -12.82
C ARG A 308 9.74 -12.26 -11.91
N LEU A 309 8.59 -11.93 -11.35
CA LEU A 309 7.85 -12.83 -10.46
C LEU A 309 7.07 -13.90 -11.22
N PHE A 310 6.53 -13.59 -12.41
CA PHE A 310 5.57 -14.49 -13.09
C PHE A 310 5.78 -14.66 -14.59
N GLY A 311 6.59 -13.81 -15.22
CA GLY A 311 6.92 -13.82 -16.65
C GLY A 311 7.72 -15.05 -17.08
N GLY A 312 8.34 -15.75 -16.13
CA GLY A 312 8.93 -17.07 -16.30
C GLY A 312 10.19 -17.09 -17.18
N ASP A 313 11.11 -17.99 -16.84
CA ASP A 313 12.30 -18.26 -17.67
C ASP A 313 11.93 -18.61 -19.12
N ARG A 314 10.75 -19.23 -19.31
CA ARG A 314 10.27 -19.70 -20.61
C ARG A 314 10.07 -18.58 -21.64
N LEU A 315 9.54 -17.42 -21.26
CA LEU A 315 9.37 -16.28 -22.17
C LEU A 315 10.73 -15.66 -22.51
N LYS A 316 11.60 -15.52 -21.50
CA LYS A 316 12.95 -15.02 -21.69
C LYS A 316 13.76 -15.92 -22.62
N SER A 317 13.75 -17.22 -22.38
CA SER A 317 14.38 -18.23 -23.24
C SER A 317 13.79 -18.24 -24.66
N MET A 318 12.49 -17.98 -24.81
CA MET A 318 11.86 -17.89 -26.13
C MET A 318 12.36 -16.65 -26.89
N MET A 319 12.45 -15.48 -26.24
CA MET A 319 12.98 -14.26 -26.86
C MET A 319 14.45 -14.41 -27.23
N GLU A 320 15.25 -15.06 -26.38
CA GLU A 320 16.66 -15.38 -26.65
C GLU A 320 16.80 -16.33 -27.86
N LYS A 321 15.99 -17.40 -27.92
CA LYS A 321 15.99 -18.35 -29.06
C LYS A 321 15.55 -17.71 -30.37
N LEU A 322 14.54 -16.83 -30.32
CA LEU A 322 14.04 -16.10 -31.48
C LEU A 322 14.96 -14.93 -31.89
N LYS A 323 16.02 -14.65 -31.12
CA LYS A 323 16.96 -13.53 -31.34
C LYS A 323 16.23 -12.21 -31.58
N VAL A 324 15.15 -11.97 -30.82
CA VAL A 324 14.38 -10.73 -30.94
C VAL A 324 15.28 -9.55 -30.54
N PRO A 325 15.47 -8.54 -31.40
CA PRO A 325 16.22 -7.34 -31.06
C PRO A 325 15.63 -6.65 -29.82
N ASP A 326 16.50 -6.06 -29.00
CA ASP A 326 16.08 -5.43 -27.74
C ASP A 326 15.06 -4.29 -27.95
N ASP A 327 15.11 -3.63 -29.11
CA ASP A 327 14.26 -2.51 -29.53
C ASP A 327 12.97 -2.94 -30.27
N MET A 328 12.78 -4.23 -30.54
CA MET A 328 11.59 -4.74 -31.23
C MET A 328 10.60 -5.34 -30.22
N PRO A 329 9.36 -4.82 -30.13
CA PRO A 329 8.38 -5.39 -29.24
C PRO A 329 7.85 -6.73 -29.76
N LEU A 330 7.64 -7.67 -28.84
CA LEU A 330 6.82 -8.85 -29.11
C LEU A 330 5.35 -8.51 -28.82
N GLU A 331 4.54 -8.34 -29.87
CA GLU A 331 3.11 -8.11 -29.75
C GLU A 331 2.34 -9.40 -30.08
N ASN A 332 2.04 -10.21 -29.05
CA ASN A 332 1.32 -11.46 -29.23
C ASN A 332 0.26 -11.66 -28.15
N LYS A 333 -0.99 -11.93 -28.59
CA LYS A 333 -2.15 -12.19 -27.72
C LYS A 333 -1.91 -13.29 -26.69
N ILE A 334 -1.08 -14.29 -27.01
CA ILE A 334 -0.72 -15.38 -26.09
C ILE A 334 0.07 -14.85 -24.89
N VAL A 335 0.98 -13.92 -25.12
CA VAL A 335 1.80 -13.34 -24.04
C VAL A 335 0.97 -12.41 -23.17
N SER A 336 0.11 -11.58 -23.77
CA SER A 336 -0.83 -10.74 -23.00
C SER A 336 -1.76 -11.58 -22.11
N ARG A 337 -2.24 -12.75 -22.58
CA ARG A 337 -3.02 -13.69 -21.75
C ARG A 337 -2.22 -14.28 -20.58
N SER A 338 -0.92 -14.49 -20.79
CA SER A 338 -0.02 -15.02 -19.75
C SER A 338 0.18 -13.99 -18.64
N ILE A 339 0.33 -12.71 -19.01
CA ILE A 339 0.38 -11.58 -18.06
C ILE A 339 -0.95 -11.47 -17.30
N GLU A 340 -2.09 -11.55 -17.98
CA GLU A 340 -3.41 -11.53 -17.33
C GLU A 340 -3.54 -12.67 -16.30
N SER A 341 -3.04 -13.86 -16.63
CA SER A 341 -3.05 -15.01 -15.72
C SER A 341 -2.09 -14.84 -14.54
N ALA A 342 -1.00 -14.09 -14.72
CA ALA A 342 -0.13 -13.69 -13.61
C ALA A 342 -0.85 -12.73 -12.66
N GLN A 343 -1.48 -11.67 -13.19
CA GLN A 343 -2.23 -10.70 -12.40
C GLN A 343 -3.33 -11.38 -11.57
N LYS A 344 -4.14 -12.27 -12.17
CA LYS A 344 -5.19 -13.01 -11.43
C LYS A 344 -4.64 -13.82 -10.24
N ARG A 345 -3.45 -14.43 -10.39
CA ARG A 345 -2.81 -15.17 -9.30
C ARG A 345 -2.35 -14.25 -8.17
N VAL A 346 -1.80 -13.08 -8.52
CA VAL A 346 -1.41 -12.06 -7.53
C VAL A 346 -2.63 -11.48 -6.82
N GLU A 347 -3.68 -11.15 -7.57
CA GLU A 347 -4.95 -10.67 -7.04
C GLU A 347 -5.55 -11.68 -6.06
N GLY A 348 -5.62 -12.97 -6.43
CA GLY A 348 -6.10 -14.03 -5.54
C GLY A 348 -5.28 -14.14 -4.26
N ARG A 349 -3.94 -14.16 -4.36
CA ARG A 349 -3.06 -14.17 -3.19
C ARG A 349 -3.29 -12.95 -2.28
N ASN A 350 -3.41 -11.76 -2.87
CA ASN A 350 -3.64 -10.53 -2.12
C ASN A 350 -5.03 -10.52 -1.46
N PHE A 351 -6.05 -11.08 -2.13
CA PHE A 351 -7.39 -11.27 -1.57
C PHE A 351 -7.35 -12.21 -0.37
N ASP A 352 -6.66 -13.35 -0.44
CA ASP A 352 -6.52 -14.28 0.68
C ASP A 352 -5.84 -13.62 1.89
N ILE A 353 -4.76 -12.86 1.66
CA ILE A 353 -4.08 -12.11 2.72
C ILE A 353 -5.05 -11.10 3.36
N ARG A 354 -5.78 -10.32 2.55
CA ARG A 354 -6.77 -9.36 3.06
C ARG A 354 -7.88 -10.05 3.84
N LYS A 355 -8.37 -11.19 3.37
CA LYS A 355 -9.39 -12.00 4.05
C LYS A 355 -8.91 -12.45 5.42
N HIS A 356 -7.67 -12.92 5.54
CA HIS A 356 -7.09 -13.27 6.83
C HIS A 356 -7.00 -12.05 7.75
N VAL A 357 -6.51 -10.91 7.27
CA VAL A 357 -6.45 -9.67 8.08
C VAL A 357 -7.83 -9.26 8.59
N VAL A 358 -8.88 -9.38 7.77
CA VAL A 358 -10.27 -9.11 8.18
C VAL A 358 -10.73 -10.10 9.24
N GLN A 359 -10.40 -11.39 9.14
CA GLN A 359 -10.76 -12.38 10.16
C GLN A 359 -10.14 -12.06 11.53
N TYR A 360 -8.88 -11.62 11.57
CA TYR A 360 -8.25 -11.17 12.81
C TYR A 360 -8.88 -9.87 13.34
N ASP A 361 -9.14 -8.90 12.47
CA ASP A 361 -9.78 -7.65 12.88
C ASP A 361 -11.24 -7.86 13.32
N ASP A 362 -11.94 -8.88 12.83
CA ASP A 362 -13.30 -9.23 13.27
C ASP A 362 -13.32 -9.68 14.74
N VAL A 363 -12.28 -10.36 15.21
CA VAL A 363 -12.11 -10.68 16.65
C VAL A 363 -11.92 -9.39 17.45
N MET A 364 -11.01 -8.52 17.01
CA MET A 364 -10.78 -7.22 17.65
C MET A 364 -12.01 -6.32 17.61
N ASN A 365 -12.83 -6.42 16.56
CA ASN A 365 -14.05 -5.66 16.40
C ASN A 365 -15.12 -6.08 17.42
N LYS A 366 -15.23 -7.37 17.77
CA LYS A 366 -16.12 -7.82 18.85
C LYS A 366 -15.72 -7.19 20.19
N HIS A 367 -14.43 -7.18 20.51
CA HIS A 367 -13.93 -6.52 21.73
C HIS A 367 -14.25 -5.02 21.70
N ARG A 368 -14.03 -4.37 20.55
CA ARG A 368 -14.35 -2.96 20.33
C ARG A 368 -15.83 -2.66 20.57
N GLU A 369 -16.73 -3.49 20.03
CA GLU A 369 -18.18 -3.34 20.18
C GLU A 369 -18.61 -3.43 21.66
N ILE A 370 -18.08 -4.40 22.40
CA ILE A 370 -18.37 -4.56 23.84
C ILE A 370 -17.91 -3.31 24.61
N ILE A 371 -16.65 -2.91 24.43
CA ILE A 371 -16.07 -1.75 25.13
C ILE A 371 -16.79 -0.46 24.75
N TYR A 372 -17.12 -0.26 23.48
CA TYR A 372 -17.80 0.96 23.01
C TYR A 372 -19.25 1.01 23.51
N THR A 373 -19.97 -0.11 23.51
CA THR A 373 -21.32 -0.22 24.08
C THR A 373 -21.30 0.09 25.57
N ARG A 374 -20.35 -0.49 26.31
CA ARG A 374 -20.19 -0.25 27.75
C ARG A 374 -19.86 1.22 28.03
N ARG A 375 -18.91 1.80 27.29
CA ARG A 375 -18.57 3.23 27.38
C ARG A 375 -19.79 4.10 27.10
N GLN A 376 -20.57 3.77 26.07
CA GLN A 376 -21.77 4.52 25.71
C GLN A 376 -22.84 4.45 26.81
N ASN A 377 -23.06 3.28 27.42
CA ASN A 377 -23.98 3.12 28.55
C ASN A 377 -23.56 3.96 29.77
N ILE A 378 -22.26 4.02 30.07
CA ILE A 378 -21.73 4.88 31.14
C ILE A 378 -22.02 6.35 30.81
N LEU A 379 -21.73 6.79 29.59
CA LEU A 379 -22.00 8.16 29.14
C LEU A 379 -23.50 8.51 29.21
N TYR A 380 -24.40 7.61 28.83
CA TYR A 380 -25.84 7.84 28.96
C TYR A 380 -26.29 7.97 30.43
N LYS A 381 -25.78 7.10 31.32
CA LYS A 381 -26.08 7.19 32.76
C LYS A 381 -25.61 8.51 33.36
N LEU A 382 -24.45 9.02 32.91
CA LEU A 382 -23.92 10.31 33.35
C LEU A 382 -24.74 11.48 32.83
N ALA A 383 -25.10 11.46 31.54
CA ALA A 383 -25.95 12.50 30.95
C ALA A 383 -27.36 12.54 31.58
N GLY A 384 -27.91 11.38 31.93
CA GLY A 384 -29.19 11.28 32.64
C GLY A 384 -29.14 11.75 34.10
N LYS A 385 -27.96 11.74 34.75
CA LYS A 385 -27.77 12.28 36.10
C LYS A 385 -27.60 13.80 36.13
N SER A 386 -27.14 14.42 35.04
CA SER A 386 -26.99 15.89 34.97
C SER A 386 -28.30 16.67 34.92
N ASP A 387 -29.45 16.04 34.62
CA ASP A 387 -30.77 16.68 34.67
C ASP A 387 -31.46 16.60 36.03
N SER A 388 -30.97 15.79 36.97
CA SER A 388 -31.42 15.80 38.36
C SER A 388 -30.39 16.48 39.25
N GLY A 389 -30.57 17.79 39.45
CA GLY A 389 -29.71 18.63 40.27
C GLY A 389 -29.32 17.98 41.60
N GLY A 390 -28.02 17.81 41.81
CA GLY A 390 -27.44 17.20 43.00
C GLY A 390 -25.94 17.45 43.08
N GLU A 391 -25.61 18.47 43.86
CA GLU A 391 -24.38 18.79 44.61
C GLU A 391 -22.99 18.37 44.07
N GLU A 392 -22.16 19.39 43.87
CA GLU A 392 -20.71 19.32 43.69
C GLU A 392 -20.03 18.82 44.97
N GLY A 393 -19.35 17.68 44.91
CA GLY A 393 -18.35 17.33 45.91
C GLY A 393 -18.24 15.85 46.25
N GLU A 394 -17.85 14.98 45.32
CA GLU A 394 -17.24 13.71 45.69
C GLU A 394 -16.41 13.14 44.54
N THR A 395 -15.27 12.55 44.90
CA THR A 395 -14.26 11.93 44.04
C THR A 395 -14.83 11.24 42.80
N ASN A 396 -14.39 11.68 41.62
CA ASN A 396 -14.87 11.29 40.29
C ASN A 396 -15.43 9.84 40.23
N PRO A 397 -16.75 9.66 40.42
CA PRO A 397 -17.38 8.34 40.57
C PRO A 397 -17.16 7.44 39.36
N LEU A 398 -16.85 8.04 38.20
CA LEU A 398 -16.44 7.35 36.99
C LEU A 398 -15.29 6.37 37.22
N HIS A 399 -14.27 6.76 37.99
CA HIS A 399 -13.08 5.94 38.10
C HIS A 399 -13.36 4.65 38.87
N GLN A 400 -14.11 4.75 39.96
CA GLN A 400 -14.49 3.61 40.79
C GLN A 400 -15.52 2.72 40.10
N ASP A 401 -16.52 3.29 39.41
CA ASP A 401 -17.51 2.52 38.66
C ASP A 401 -16.87 1.76 37.48
N ILE A 402 -15.91 2.37 36.79
CA ILE A 402 -15.15 1.73 35.69
C ILE A 402 -14.29 0.60 36.25
N LEU A 403 -13.54 0.85 37.33
CA LEU A 403 -12.70 -0.16 37.97
C LEU A 403 -13.55 -1.34 38.46
N SER A 404 -14.62 -1.10 39.20
CA SER A 404 -15.52 -2.12 39.72
C SER A 404 -16.03 -3.04 38.61
N ALA A 405 -16.57 -2.47 37.53
CA ALA A 405 -17.12 -3.29 36.45
C ALA A 405 -16.03 -3.95 35.60
N LEU A 406 -14.77 -3.46 35.60
CA LEU A 406 -13.65 -4.16 34.94
C LEU A 406 -13.19 -5.36 35.79
N THR A 407 -13.11 -5.20 37.11
CA THR A 407 -12.74 -6.25 38.05
C THR A 407 -13.75 -7.39 38.02
N GLN A 408 -15.05 -7.09 38.07
CA GLN A 408 -16.12 -8.08 38.07
C GLN A 408 -16.16 -8.94 36.79
N GLU A 409 -15.77 -8.34 35.65
CA GLU A 409 -15.72 -9.02 34.36
C GLU A 409 -14.45 -9.86 34.22
N ALA A 410 -13.30 -9.38 34.70
CA ALA A 410 -12.08 -10.17 34.80
C ALA A 410 -12.33 -11.45 35.62
N GLU A 411 -12.98 -11.32 36.77
CA GLU A 411 -13.39 -12.46 37.61
C GLU A 411 -14.33 -13.42 36.87
N SER A 412 -15.30 -12.90 36.11
CA SER A 412 -16.21 -13.74 35.31
C SER A 412 -15.50 -14.49 34.18
N ILE A 413 -14.50 -13.88 33.54
CA ILE A 413 -13.74 -14.52 32.45
C ILE A 413 -12.84 -15.63 33.02
N VAL A 414 -12.19 -15.37 34.16
CA VAL A 414 -11.39 -16.37 34.88
C VAL A 414 -12.27 -17.54 35.33
N ALA A 415 -13.47 -17.27 35.85
CA ALA A 415 -14.42 -18.31 36.26
C ALA A 415 -15.00 -19.12 35.08
N ALA A 416 -15.05 -18.55 33.87
CA ALA A 416 -15.52 -19.24 32.67
C ALA A 416 -14.45 -20.12 31.99
N HIS A 417 -13.17 -19.94 32.33
CA HIS A 417 -12.03 -20.68 31.77
C HIS A 417 -11.30 -21.56 32.80
N ALA A 418 -11.81 -21.64 34.03
CA ALA A 418 -11.47 -22.64 35.04
C ALA A 418 -12.49 -23.79 34.97
#